data_AF-A0A812Q4S7-F1
#
_entry.id   AF-A0A812Q4S7-F1
#
_cell.length_a   1.000
_cell.length_b   1.000
_cell.length_c   1.000
_cell.angle_alpha   90.00
_cell.angle_beta   90.00
_cell.angle_gamma   90.00
#
_symmetry.space_group_name_H-M   'P 1'
#
loop_
_entity.id
_entity.type
_entity.pdbx_description
1 polymer ?
#
loop_
_entity_poly.entity_id
_entity_poly.type
_entity_poly.pdbx_seq_one_letter_code
_entity_poly.pdbx_strand_id
1 'polypeptide(L)'
;MRNLHITRHEIPSEKSGDLGIISQEYSSCCTDGTEDSEEDSIDASQQKAAAFLIQHFRVHEARHLNLETESLYGAVILVPQLGRSCGWPRALMFVSLQVYVLFILNGFLQAVLLMEISREQNVLDVYAGQMWLCDFGAPLIDCPDDPSCTGPGGTQVDGRRLYDYRSWSTRTFFRDSLKKLFPDRVGEIDRDIDPGEYGAESRLIRWICCFIFMLSISEELILISKMCRLLYKLPSSAESWIEFKDPGDEQVGDAWLEYVEVSVQGMPFRWKVINCVLILGIKVALWSLTARTGVTFLMETQAISDCIVNSVALAFVLHMDELILSTLTSHRVTAALSKCKAYCIESEDASDWRFKVEQEVDNSWVGNIGMGIPLELLASLLLCSVFIGMYYYDHCIWSWEGWWFYSKPMHLPLSSNEPLASAFFPWFFPLEGAADELWSMPSLWHAE
;
A
#
# COMPACT_ATOMS: atom_id res chain seq x y z
N MET A 1 39.91 -14.42 8.32
CA MET A 1 39.48 -15.15 7.10
C MET A 1 39.55 -16.65 7.39
N ARG A 2 38.44 -17.24 7.84
CA ARG A 2 38.29 -18.70 8.00
C ARG A 2 37.22 -19.14 7.01
N ASN A 3 37.62 -19.96 6.04
CA ASN A 3 36.73 -20.51 5.02
C ASN A 3 35.85 -21.59 5.65
N LEU A 4 34.54 -21.34 5.68
CA LEU A 4 33.52 -22.34 6.00
C LEU A 4 33.19 -23.12 4.72
N HIS A 5 33.59 -24.39 4.71
CA HIS A 5 33.13 -25.37 3.74
C HIS A 5 31.66 -25.68 4.02
N ILE A 6 30.78 -25.32 3.08
CA ILE A 6 29.39 -25.76 3.04
C ILE A 6 29.36 -27.08 2.28
N THR A 7 29.12 -28.18 2.99
CA THR A 7 28.81 -29.49 2.40
C THR A 7 27.37 -29.50 1.91
N ARG A 8 27.21 -29.81 0.63
CA ARG A 8 25.94 -29.94 -0.08
C ARG A 8 25.30 -31.26 0.35
N HIS A 9 24.18 -31.21 1.06
CA HIS A 9 23.38 -32.40 1.37
C HIS A 9 22.64 -32.86 0.11
N GLU A 10 22.82 -34.13 -0.22
CA GLU A 10 22.09 -34.84 -1.28
C GLU A 10 20.63 -35.07 -0.85
N ILE A 11 19.69 -34.74 -1.74
CA ILE A 11 18.26 -35.00 -1.58
C ILE A 11 18.00 -36.45 -2.03
N PRO A 12 17.39 -37.32 -1.21
CA PRO A 12 17.03 -38.67 -1.62
C PRO A 12 15.88 -38.62 -2.64
N SER A 13 16.01 -39.34 -3.75
CA SER A 13 14.94 -39.49 -4.74
C SER A 13 13.82 -40.34 -4.17
N GLU A 14 12.66 -39.73 -3.96
CA GLU A 14 11.47 -40.38 -3.46
C GLU A 14 10.83 -41.24 -4.56
N LYS A 15 10.49 -42.47 -4.17
CA LYS A 15 9.90 -43.51 -5.03
C LYS A 15 8.44 -43.16 -5.31
N SER A 16 8.11 -43.00 -6.59
CA SER A 16 6.74 -43.02 -7.10
C SER A 16 6.12 -44.39 -6.83
N GLY A 17 5.15 -44.41 -5.92
CA GLY A 17 4.35 -45.58 -5.56
C GLY A 17 2.87 -45.28 -5.71
N ASP A 18 2.24 -46.02 -6.61
CA ASP A 18 0.85 -46.51 -6.59
C ASP A 18 -0.26 -45.54 -6.13
N LEU A 19 -0.76 -44.74 -7.07
CA LEU A 19 -2.12 -44.20 -7.02
C LEU A 19 -3.09 -45.21 -7.63
N GLY A 20 -3.71 -46.00 -6.75
CA GLY A 20 -4.77 -46.94 -7.06
C GLY A 20 -6.06 -46.25 -7.53
N ILE A 21 -6.38 -46.50 -8.79
CA ILE A 21 -7.68 -46.99 -9.30
C ILE A 21 -8.91 -46.70 -8.41
N ILE A 22 -9.64 -45.63 -8.73
CA ILE A 22 -11.12 -45.62 -8.65
C ILE A 22 -11.64 -44.96 -9.93
N SER A 23 -11.91 -45.78 -10.94
CA SER A 23 -12.74 -45.42 -12.10
C SER A 23 -13.26 -46.70 -12.78
N GLN A 24 -14.32 -47.26 -12.21
CA GLN A 24 -15.31 -48.14 -12.85
C GLN A 24 -16.64 -47.66 -12.24
N GLU A 25 -17.71 -47.33 -12.97
CA GLU A 25 -18.25 -47.88 -14.20
C GLU A 25 -18.85 -46.73 -15.03
N TYR A 26 -18.70 -46.76 -16.35
CA TYR A 26 -19.77 -46.52 -17.34
C TYR A 26 -19.15 -46.71 -18.73
N SER A 27 -19.25 -47.93 -19.24
CA SER A 27 -19.00 -48.26 -20.63
C SER A 27 -20.13 -49.15 -21.11
N SER A 28 -20.80 -48.72 -22.18
CA SER A 28 -21.29 -49.54 -23.29
C SER A 28 -22.62 -49.01 -23.81
N CYS A 29 -22.57 -48.31 -24.95
CA CYS A 29 -23.31 -48.74 -26.14
C CYS A 29 -22.83 -47.94 -27.35
N CYS A 30 -22.15 -48.63 -28.27
CA CYS A 30 -21.79 -48.12 -29.58
C CYS A 30 -23.04 -47.93 -30.45
N THR A 31 -23.12 -46.81 -31.16
CA THR A 31 -23.82 -46.72 -32.44
C THR A 31 -22.95 -45.96 -33.44
N ASP A 32 -22.71 -46.63 -34.55
CA ASP A 32 -22.03 -46.20 -35.76
C ASP A 32 -22.60 -44.90 -36.34
N GLY A 33 -21.71 -44.00 -36.78
CA GLY A 33 -21.93 -43.14 -37.95
C GLY A 33 -22.32 -41.68 -37.73
N THR A 34 -21.39 -40.84 -37.26
CA THR A 34 -21.24 -39.41 -37.66
C THR A 34 -19.90 -38.89 -37.11
N GLU A 35 -18.86 -38.82 -37.95
CA GLU A 35 -17.50 -38.39 -37.54
C GLU A 35 -17.39 -36.87 -37.28
N ASP A 36 -18.44 -36.08 -37.50
CA ASP A 36 -18.44 -34.63 -37.30
C ASP A 36 -18.99 -34.17 -35.92
N SER A 37 -19.31 -35.10 -34.99
CA SER A 37 -19.92 -34.76 -33.69
C SER A 37 -19.04 -35.01 -32.45
N GLU A 38 -17.87 -35.63 -32.59
CA GLU A 38 -16.98 -35.88 -31.45
C GLU A 38 -16.16 -34.65 -31.06
N GLU A 39 -15.77 -33.81 -32.02
CA GLU A 39 -14.95 -32.61 -31.77
C GLU A 39 -15.70 -31.57 -30.92
N ASP A 40 -16.99 -31.35 -31.20
CA ASP A 40 -17.87 -30.45 -30.42
C ASP A 40 -18.06 -30.92 -28.96
N SER A 41 -17.94 -32.22 -28.70
CA SER A 41 -18.14 -32.77 -27.36
C SER A 41 -16.92 -32.56 -26.43
N ILE A 42 -15.71 -32.56 -27.00
CA ILE A 42 -14.46 -32.37 -26.25
C ILE A 42 -14.33 -30.90 -25.84
N ASP A 43 -14.63 -29.96 -26.73
CA ASP A 43 -14.59 -28.53 -26.45
C ASP A 43 -15.59 -28.12 -25.35
N ALA A 44 -16.80 -28.68 -25.38
CA ALA A 44 -17.79 -28.45 -24.32
C ALA A 44 -17.32 -28.95 -22.94
N SER A 45 -16.58 -30.07 -22.89
CA SER A 45 -16.05 -30.62 -21.64
C SER A 45 -14.92 -29.77 -21.05
N GLN A 46 -14.02 -29.25 -21.90
CA GLN A 46 -12.90 -28.41 -21.48
C GLN A 46 -13.38 -27.04 -20.99
N GLN A 47 -14.37 -26.45 -21.66
CA GLN A 47 -14.98 -25.18 -21.23
C GLN A 47 -15.64 -25.31 -19.85
N LYS A 48 -16.36 -26.41 -19.60
CA LYS A 48 -16.94 -26.70 -18.28
C LYS A 48 -15.87 -26.86 -17.20
N ALA A 49 -14.77 -27.55 -17.50
CA ALA A 49 -13.65 -27.70 -16.57
C ALA A 49 -12.98 -26.35 -16.25
N ALA A 50 -12.77 -25.50 -17.24
CA ALA A 50 -12.20 -24.16 -17.05
C ALA A 50 -13.12 -23.25 -16.22
N ALA A 51 -14.43 -23.24 -16.52
CA ALA A 51 -15.42 -22.49 -15.74
C ALA A 51 -15.46 -22.98 -14.28
N PHE A 52 -15.45 -24.29 -14.07
CA PHE A 52 -15.39 -24.90 -12.75
C PHE A 52 -14.13 -24.47 -11.98
N LEU A 53 -12.95 -24.47 -12.61
CA LEU A 53 -11.70 -24.04 -11.99
C LEU A 53 -11.72 -22.55 -11.60
N ILE A 54 -12.12 -21.67 -12.52
CA ILE A 54 -12.22 -20.21 -12.27
C ILE A 54 -13.16 -19.93 -11.10
N GLN A 55 -14.31 -20.58 -11.09
CA GLN A 55 -15.28 -20.47 -10.01
C GLN A 55 -14.74 -21.04 -8.71
N HIS A 56 -14.08 -22.21 -8.75
CA HIS A 56 -13.48 -22.82 -7.58
C HIS A 56 -12.46 -21.88 -6.95
N PHE A 57 -11.60 -21.21 -7.73
CA PHE A 57 -10.67 -20.21 -7.22
C PHE A 57 -11.39 -19.02 -6.55
N ARG A 58 -12.42 -18.46 -7.20
CA ARG A 58 -13.20 -17.33 -6.64
C ARG A 58 -13.93 -17.72 -5.34
N VAL A 59 -14.56 -18.88 -5.32
CA VAL A 59 -15.32 -19.37 -4.15
C VAL A 59 -14.37 -19.72 -3.02
N HIS A 60 -13.24 -20.36 -3.32
CA HIS A 60 -12.23 -20.70 -2.32
C HIS A 60 -11.68 -19.44 -1.65
N GLU A 61 -11.30 -18.42 -2.44
CA GLU A 61 -10.84 -17.15 -1.87
C GLU A 61 -11.92 -16.43 -1.05
N ALA A 62 -13.18 -16.51 -1.45
CA ALA A 62 -14.28 -15.89 -0.71
C ALA A 62 -14.64 -16.61 0.61
N ARG A 63 -14.41 -17.93 0.69
CA ARG A 63 -14.78 -18.77 1.84
C ARG A 63 -13.71 -18.90 2.89
N HIS A 64 -12.44 -18.90 2.48
CA HIS A 64 -11.32 -19.06 3.37
C HIS A 64 -10.83 -17.68 3.84
N LEU A 65 -11.20 -17.34 5.07
CA LEU A 65 -10.71 -16.13 5.72
C LEU A 65 -9.41 -16.46 6.44
N ASN A 66 -8.30 -16.18 5.76
CA ASN A 66 -6.96 -16.38 6.31
C ASN A 66 -6.60 -15.25 7.29
N LEU A 67 -5.95 -15.63 8.38
CA LEU A 67 -5.20 -14.68 9.20
C LEU A 67 -3.89 -14.36 8.48
N GLU A 68 -3.41 -13.14 8.66
CA GLU A 68 -2.13 -12.69 8.09
C GLU A 68 -0.96 -13.42 8.77
N THR A 69 -0.35 -14.40 8.11
CA THR A 69 0.68 -15.25 8.72
C THR A 69 2.08 -14.65 8.70
N GLU A 70 2.32 -13.72 7.77
CA GLU A 70 3.63 -13.13 7.49
C GLU A 70 3.85 -11.79 8.19
N SER A 71 2.81 -11.27 8.84
CA SER A 71 2.85 -9.99 9.53
C SER A 71 2.66 -10.10 11.04
N LEU A 72 3.27 -9.15 11.73
CA LEU A 72 3.08 -8.94 13.16
C LEU A 72 1.61 -8.70 13.54
N TYR A 73 0.80 -8.09 12.68
CA TYR A 73 -0.62 -7.84 12.97
C TYR A 73 -1.39 -9.15 13.17
N GLY A 74 -1.12 -10.19 12.37
CA GLY A 74 -1.72 -11.51 12.57
C GLY A 74 -1.19 -12.22 13.82
N ALA A 75 0.10 -12.07 14.14
CA ALA A 75 0.68 -12.60 15.39
C ALA A 75 -0.05 -12.06 16.63
N VAL A 76 -0.32 -10.75 16.65
CA VAL A 76 -1.00 -10.06 17.77
C VAL A 76 -2.44 -10.53 17.93
N ILE A 77 -3.10 -10.94 16.85
CA ILE A 77 -4.43 -11.53 16.92
C ILE A 77 -4.33 -13.00 17.38
N LEU A 78 -3.42 -13.79 16.80
CA LEU A 78 -3.35 -15.23 17.01
C LEU A 78 -2.94 -15.60 18.44
N VAL A 79 -1.80 -15.10 18.89
CA VAL A 79 -1.14 -15.58 20.12
C VAL A 79 -2.00 -15.36 21.37
N PRO A 80 -2.66 -14.19 21.57
CA PRO A 80 -3.58 -14.01 22.68
C PRO A 80 -4.79 -14.95 22.62
N GLN A 81 -5.28 -15.32 21.43
CA GLN A 81 -6.39 -16.27 21.30
C GLN A 81 -5.96 -17.70 21.61
N LEU A 82 -4.73 -18.09 21.27
CA LEU A 82 -4.13 -19.35 21.72
C LEU A 82 -3.98 -19.37 23.24
N GLY A 83 -3.46 -18.28 23.81
CA GLY A 83 -3.37 -18.08 25.26
C GLY A 83 -4.72 -18.25 25.94
N ARG A 84 -5.77 -17.62 25.42
CA ARG A 84 -7.15 -17.77 25.90
C ARG A 84 -7.64 -19.22 25.81
N SER A 85 -7.44 -19.87 24.67
CA SER A 85 -7.91 -21.24 24.42
C SER A 85 -7.26 -22.25 25.36
N CYS A 86 -6.00 -22.04 25.74
CA CYS A 86 -5.28 -22.85 26.73
C CYS A 86 -5.52 -22.47 28.20
N GLY A 87 -6.35 -21.47 28.51
CA GLY A 87 -6.54 -21.01 29.89
C GLY A 87 -5.37 -20.20 30.47
N TRP A 88 -4.63 -19.47 29.62
CA TRP A 88 -3.53 -18.57 29.96
C TRP A 88 -2.37 -19.21 30.74
N PRO A 89 -1.72 -20.27 30.21
CA PRO A 89 -0.49 -20.74 30.80
C PRO A 89 0.57 -19.63 30.77
N ARG A 90 1.39 -19.55 31.83
CA ARG A 90 2.37 -18.45 32.02
C ARG A 90 3.24 -18.22 30.79
N ALA A 91 3.67 -19.29 30.11
CA ALA A 91 4.46 -19.19 28.89
C ALA A 91 3.72 -18.45 27.76
N LEU A 92 2.47 -18.82 27.44
CA LEU A 92 1.70 -18.14 26.39
C LEU A 92 1.32 -16.71 26.81
N MET A 93 1.14 -16.44 28.10
CA MET A 93 0.93 -15.08 28.59
C MET A 93 2.15 -14.19 28.30
N PHE A 94 3.37 -14.66 28.57
CA PHE A 94 4.59 -13.92 28.25
C PHE A 94 4.80 -13.73 26.75
N VAL A 95 4.54 -14.76 25.94
CA VAL A 95 4.65 -14.65 24.48
C VAL A 95 3.60 -13.67 23.93
N SER A 96 2.37 -13.70 24.45
CA SER A 96 1.32 -12.72 24.08
C SER A 96 1.77 -11.29 24.40
N LEU A 97 2.30 -11.07 25.60
CA LEU A 97 2.83 -9.76 26.01
C LEU A 97 3.97 -9.31 25.11
N GLN A 98 4.91 -10.20 24.79
CA GLN A 98 6.03 -9.91 23.89
C GLN A 98 5.54 -9.44 22.51
N VAL A 99 4.56 -10.13 21.93
CA VAL A 99 4.01 -9.78 20.62
C VAL A 99 3.30 -8.41 20.66
N TYR A 100 2.57 -8.07 21.74
CA TYR A 100 2.02 -6.73 21.92
C TYR A 100 3.10 -5.64 22.05
N VAL A 101 4.20 -5.91 22.76
CA VAL A 101 5.33 -4.97 22.86
C VAL A 101 5.96 -4.73 21.48
N LEU A 102 6.17 -5.79 20.70
CA LEU A 102 6.68 -5.67 19.33
C LEU A 102 5.71 -4.89 18.43
N PHE A 103 4.40 -5.09 18.59
CA PHE A 103 3.39 -4.35 17.84
C PHE A 103 3.41 -2.85 18.14
N ILE A 104 3.51 -2.48 19.42
CA ILE A 104 3.64 -1.08 19.84
C ILE A 104 4.95 -0.49 19.29
N LEU A 105 6.04 -1.24 19.34
CA LEU A 105 7.32 -0.82 18.77
C LEU A 105 7.22 -0.59 17.25
N ASN A 106 6.59 -1.51 16.52
CA ASN A 106 6.37 -1.38 15.08
C ASN A 106 5.58 -0.11 14.75
N GLY A 107 4.41 0.06 15.38
CA GLY A 107 3.57 1.24 15.15
C GLY A 107 4.28 2.54 15.52
N PHE A 108 5.09 2.53 16.59
CA PHE A 108 5.91 3.68 16.98
C PHE A 108 6.99 4.00 15.93
N LEU A 109 7.74 3.01 15.45
CA LEU A 109 8.79 3.22 14.44
C LEU A 109 8.22 3.72 13.12
N GLN A 110 7.15 3.10 12.63
CA GLN A 110 6.44 3.54 11.42
C GLN A 110 5.91 4.97 11.58
N ALA A 111 5.28 5.28 12.72
CA ALA A 111 4.77 6.64 12.99
C ALA A 111 5.90 7.68 13.03
N VAL A 112 7.02 7.39 13.70
CA VAL A 112 8.16 8.33 13.77
C VAL A 112 8.74 8.61 12.38
N LEU A 113 8.93 7.58 11.55
CA LEU A 113 9.44 7.77 10.20
C LEU A 113 8.50 8.61 9.34
N LEU A 114 7.20 8.32 9.38
CA LEU A 114 6.19 9.09 8.64
C LEU A 114 6.07 10.53 9.14
N MET A 115 6.21 10.73 10.46
CA MET A 115 6.22 12.07 11.05
C MET A 115 7.42 12.89 10.61
N GLU A 116 8.63 12.31 10.54
CA GLU A 116 9.80 13.06 10.08
C GLU A 116 9.67 13.43 8.60
N ILE A 117 9.12 12.55 7.75
CA ILE A 117 8.83 12.87 6.34
C ILE A 117 7.77 13.98 6.25
N SER A 118 6.70 13.89 7.03
CA SER A 118 5.66 14.94 7.11
C SER A 118 6.23 16.27 7.56
N ARG A 119 7.08 16.26 8.59
CA ARG A 119 7.69 17.45 9.15
C ARG A 119 8.65 18.12 8.18
N GLU A 120 9.43 17.34 7.45
CA GLU A 120 10.30 17.85 6.38
C GLU A 120 9.48 18.67 5.38
N GLN A 121 8.41 18.10 4.85
CA GLN A 121 7.54 18.74 3.84
C GLN A 121 6.76 19.94 4.37
N ASN A 122 6.07 19.78 5.51
CA ASN A 122 5.11 20.78 5.98
C ASN A 122 5.77 21.92 6.76
N VAL A 123 6.98 21.70 7.30
CA VAL A 123 7.63 22.64 8.21
C VAL A 123 8.99 23.06 7.68
N LEU A 124 9.90 22.11 7.43
CA LEU A 124 11.29 22.45 7.08
C LEU A 124 11.40 23.08 5.69
N ASP A 125 10.69 22.56 4.70
CA ASP A 125 10.66 23.10 3.35
C ASP A 125 10.07 24.52 3.35
N VAL A 126 9.01 24.75 4.13
CA VAL A 126 8.40 26.08 4.28
C VAL A 126 9.36 27.07 4.96
N TYR A 127 10.07 26.66 6.01
CA TYR A 127 11.13 27.49 6.61
C TYR A 127 12.27 27.80 5.64
N ALA A 128 12.56 26.88 4.72
CA ALA A 128 13.53 27.11 3.66
C ALA A 128 13.01 28.06 2.56
N GLY A 129 11.73 28.45 2.60
CA GLY A 129 11.08 29.27 1.58
C GLY A 129 10.64 28.47 0.35
N GLN A 130 10.65 27.14 0.43
CA GLN A 130 10.26 26.27 -0.68
C GLN A 130 8.74 26.28 -0.83
N MET A 131 8.30 26.52 -2.05
CA MET A 131 6.90 26.49 -2.47
C MET A 131 6.52 25.09 -2.96
N TRP A 132 5.24 24.73 -2.82
CA TRP A 132 4.73 23.47 -3.37
C TRP A 132 4.94 23.42 -4.88
N LEU A 133 5.46 22.30 -5.37
CA LEU A 133 5.90 22.17 -6.75
C LEU A 133 4.74 22.22 -7.75
N CYS A 134 3.58 21.68 -7.40
CA CYS A 134 2.38 21.62 -8.24
C CYS A 134 2.73 21.23 -9.69
N ASP A 135 2.40 22.07 -10.68
CA ASP A 135 2.75 21.91 -12.09
C ASP A 135 3.80 22.92 -12.57
N PHE A 136 4.66 23.47 -11.69
CA PHE A 136 5.78 24.28 -12.15
C PHE A 136 6.64 23.50 -13.14
N GLY A 137 6.84 24.05 -14.35
CA GLY A 137 7.51 23.37 -15.46
C GLY A 137 6.59 22.61 -16.42
N ALA A 138 5.33 22.32 -16.08
CA ALA A 138 4.42 21.66 -17.02
C ALA A 138 4.19 22.41 -18.34
N PRO A 139 4.12 23.77 -18.38
CA PRO A 139 3.88 24.51 -19.62
C PRO A 139 5.02 24.47 -20.65
N LEU A 140 6.17 23.87 -20.34
CA LEU A 140 7.33 23.80 -21.24
C LEU A 140 7.02 23.23 -22.63
N ILE A 141 6.09 22.28 -22.69
CA ILE A 141 5.68 21.64 -23.94
C ILE A 141 4.59 22.49 -24.63
N ASP A 142 3.74 23.13 -23.85
CA ASP A 142 2.48 23.71 -24.34
C ASP A 142 2.61 25.20 -24.69
N CYS A 143 3.62 25.92 -24.17
CA CYS A 143 3.74 27.37 -24.32
C CYS A 143 5.21 27.85 -24.35
N PRO A 144 5.95 27.64 -25.45
CA PRO A 144 7.35 28.07 -25.55
C PRO A 144 7.56 29.60 -25.59
N ASP A 145 6.53 30.40 -25.87
CA ASP A 145 6.65 31.86 -26.04
C ASP A 145 5.53 32.68 -25.35
N ASP A 146 4.65 32.04 -24.56
CA ASP A 146 3.55 32.75 -23.93
C ASP A 146 4.03 33.49 -22.66
N PRO A 147 3.82 34.82 -22.53
CA PRO A 147 4.10 35.55 -21.28
C PRO A 147 3.36 34.98 -20.05
N SER A 148 2.27 34.20 -20.24
CA SER A 148 1.59 33.51 -19.15
C SER A 148 2.41 32.38 -18.51
N CYS A 149 3.53 31.98 -19.12
CA CYS A 149 4.40 30.89 -18.66
C CYS A 149 5.55 31.40 -17.80
N THR A 150 5.17 32.16 -16.79
CA THR A 150 6.09 32.70 -15.80
C THR A 150 6.21 31.72 -14.63
N GLY A 151 7.43 31.41 -14.24
CA GLY A 151 7.73 30.57 -13.08
C GLY A 151 7.67 31.35 -11.77
N PRO A 152 7.92 30.69 -10.63
CA PRO A 152 7.92 31.33 -9.32
C PRO A 152 8.96 32.44 -9.16
N GLY A 153 10.02 32.45 -9.97
CA GLY A 153 11.04 33.50 -10.03
C GLY A 153 10.62 34.75 -10.80
N GLY A 154 9.44 34.74 -11.42
CA GLY A 154 8.95 35.86 -12.22
C GLY A 154 9.55 35.91 -13.63
N THR A 155 10.26 34.86 -14.08
CA THR A 155 10.80 34.77 -15.45
C THR A 155 10.15 33.62 -16.24
N GLN A 156 10.28 33.64 -17.56
CA GLN A 156 9.72 32.58 -18.40
C GLN A 156 10.38 31.23 -18.11
N VAL A 157 9.58 30.18 -18.03
CA VAL A 157 10.05 28.82 -17.78
C VAL A 157 10.57 28.19 -19.07
N ASP A 158 11.86 27.81 -19.10
CA ASP A 158 12.49 27.05 -20.20
C ASP A 158 13.18 25.80 -19.62
N GLY A 159 13.20 24.70 -20.38
CA GLY A 159 13.65 23.39 -19.91
C GLY A 159 15.15 23.38 -19.61
N ARG A 160 15.91 24.28 -20.25
CA ARG A 160 17.33 24.51 -19.96
C ARG A 160 17.57 25.36 -18.71
N ARG A 161 16.53 26.05 -18.25
CA ARG A 161 16.56 27.01 -17.15
C ARG A 161 15.82 26.49 -15.92
N LEU A 162 15.38 25.23 -15.92
CA LEU A 162 14.83 24.58 -14.74
C LEU A 162 15.95 24.07 -13.81
N TYR A 163 15.83 24.38 -12.52
CA TYR A 163 16.77 23.96 -11.50
C TYR A 163 16.07 23.42 -10.27
N ASP A 164 16.79 22.60 -9.51
CA ASP A 164 16.34 22.18 -8.19
C ASP A 164 16.24 23.39 -7.24
N TYR A 165 15.43 23.26 -6.18
CA TYR A 165 15.18 24.34 -5.23
C TYR A 165 16.47 24.96 -4.67
N ARG A 166 17.46 24.13 -4.34
CA ARG A 166 18.70 24.59 -3.71
C ARG A 166 19.56 25.39 -4.68
N SER A 167 19.68 24.92 -5.91
CA SER A 167 20.36 25.64 -6.99
C SER A 167 19.64 26.95 -7.31
N TRP A 168 18.33 26.92 -7.48
CA TRP A 168 17.51 28.09 -7.80
C TRP A 168 17.57 29.14 -6.68
N SER A 169 17.36 28.74 -5.42
CA SER A 169 17.40 29.64 -4.25
C SER A 169 18.77 30.29 -4.07
N THR A 170 19.86 29.54 -4.26
CA THR A 170 21.22 30.08 -4.17
C THR A 170 21.49 31.13 -5.25
N ARG A 171 21.05 30.88 -6.48
CA ARG A 171 21.23 31.82 -7.61
C ARG A 171 20.38 33.07 -7.42
N THR A 172 19.14 32.91 -6.97
CA THR A 172 18.24 34.01 -6.62
C THR A 172 18.81 34.87 -5.50
N PHE A 173 19.30 34.25 -4.43
CA PHE A 173 19.97 34.95 -3.33
C PHE A 173 21.17 35.76 -3.81
N PHE A 174 22.01 35.20 -4.69
CA PHE A 174 23.17 35.90 -5.24
C PHE A 174 22.77 37.12 -6.09
N ARG A 175 21.82 36.94 -7.02
CA ARG A 175 21.26 38.04 -7.84
C ARG A 175 20.72 39.15 -6.96
N ASP A 176 19.89 38.81 -5.98
CA ASP A 176 19.21 39.79 -5.13
C ASP A 176 20.18 40.51 -4.18
N SER A 177 21.22 39.81 -3.73
CA SER A 177 22.31 40.42 -2.96
C SER A 177 23.10 41.43 -3.80
N LEU A 178 23.38 41.12 -5.07
CA LEU A 178 24.04 42.06 -5.98
C LEU A 178 23.18 43.28 -6.29
N LYS A 179 21.86 43.13 -6.47
CA LYS A 179 20.94 44.25 -6.62
C LYS A 179 20.98 45.18 -5.42
N LYS A 180 21.00 44.62 -4.21
CA LYS A 180 21.12 45.40 -2.97
C LYS A 180 22.46 46.11 -2.86
N LEU A 181 23.55 45.50 -3.33
CA LEU A 181 24.89 46.07 -3.31
C LEU A 181 25.11 47.16 -4.38
N PHE A 182 24.46 47.02 -5.54
CA PHE A 182 24.60 47.92 -6.70
C PHE A 182 23.22 48.38 -7.21
N PRO A 183 22.52 49.26 -6.46
CA PRO A 183 21.16 49.69 -6.82
C PRO A 183 21.10 50.41 -8.18
N ASP A 184 22.16 51.10 -8.59
CA ASP A 184 22.23 51.80 -9.88
C ASP A 184 22.35 50.85 -11.09
N ARG A 185 22.63 49.56 -10.84
CA ARG A 185 22.86 48.53 -11.88
C ARG A 185 21.83 47.41 -11.88
N VAL A 186 20.69 47.60 -11.23
CA VAL A 186 19.64 46.56 -11.15
C VAL A 186 19.24 46.04 -12.53
N GLY A 187 19.07 46.92 -13.52
CA GLY A 187 18.71 46.52 -14.89
C GLY A 187 19.80 45.71 -15.61
N GLU A 188 21.08 46.01 -15.38
CA GLU A 188 22.20 45.20 -15.91
C GLU A 188 22.24 43.83 -15.23
N ILE A 189 22.06 43.80 -13.90
CA ILE A 189 22.07 42.57 -13.11
C ILE A 189 20.92 41.65 -13.50
N ASP A 190 19.71 42.19 -13.68
CA ASP A 190 18.54 41.38 -14.10
C ASP A 190 18.70 40.80 -15.50
N ARG A 191 19.38 41.53 -16.39
CA ARG A 191 19.65 41.04 -17.75
C ARG A 191 20.77 40.00 -17.78
N ASP A 192 21.84 40.23 -17.02
CA ASP A 192 23.08 39.45 -17.15
C ASP A 192 23.15 38.28 -16.14
N ILE A 193 22.37 38.32 -15.05
CA ILE A 193 22.32 37.29 -14.01
C ILE A 193 20.92 36.69 -13.93
N ASP A 194 20.73 35.68 -14.76
CA ASP A 194 19.53 34.87 -14.78
C ASP A 194 19.65 33.68 -13.80
N PRO A 195 18.83 33.63 -12.73
CA PRO A 195 18.85 32.50 -11.81
C PRO A 195 18.18 31.25 -12.39
N GLY A 196 17.43 31.39 -13.48
CA GLY A 196 16.52 30.37 -14.00
C GLY A 196 15.23 30.28 -13.17
N GLU A 197 14.55 29.16 -13.30
CA GLU A 197 13.25 28.89 -12.66
C GLU A 197 13.26 27.60 -11.85
N TYR A 198 12.43 27.60 -10.82
CA TYR A 198 12.14 26.44 -10.00
C TYR A 198 10.97 25.66 -10.61
N GLY A 199 11.13 24.35 -10.79
CA GLY A 199 10.06 23.52 -11.33
C GLY A 199 10.44 22.06 -11.48
N ALA A 200 9.45 21.24 -11.82
CA ALA A 200 9.60 19.80 -12.03
C ALA A 200 10.16 19.50 -13.43
N GLU A 201 11.05 18.52 -13.54
CA GLU A 201 11.59 18.08 -14.83
C GLU A 201 10.52 17.40 -15.70
N SER A 202 9.61 16.64 -15.08
CA SER A 202 8.54 15.95 -15.78
C SER A 202 7.33 15.71 -14.86
N ARG A 203 6.14 16.08 -15.34
CA ARG A 203 4.87 15.77 -14.66
C ARG A 203 4.51 14.29 -14.78
N LEU A 204 4.73 13.71 -15.95
CA LEU A 204 4.33 12.33 -16.25
C LEU A 204 5.08 11.32 -15.37
N ILE A 205 6.37 11.53 -15.15
CA ILE A 205 7.17 10.62 -14.32
C ILE A 205 6.72 10.64 -12.87
N ARG A 206 6.37 11.81 -12.31
CA ARG A 206 5.85 11.93 -10.94
C ARG A 206 4.56 11.14 -10.77
N TRP A 207 3.65 11.25 -11.74
CA TRP A 207 2.40 10.48 -11.73
C TRP A 207 2.64 8.97 -11.86
N ILE A 208 3.59 8.55 -12.71
CA ILE A 208 3.99 7.15 -12.82
C ILE A 208 4.61 6.64 -11.51
N CYS A 209 5.51 7.40 -10.88
CA CYS A 209 6.11 7.06 -9.59
C CYS A 209 5.07 6.99 -8.47
N CYS A 210 4.13 7.95 -8.41
CA CYS A 210 2.99 7.90 -7.50
C CYS A 210 2.13 6.65 -7.74
N PHE A 211 1.89 6.29 -9.00
CA PHE A 211 1.13 5.09 -9.34
C PHE A 211 1.86 3.80 -8.94
N ILE A 212 3.18 3.68 -9.18
CA ILE A 212 3.99 2.54 -8.76
C ILE A 212 4.00 2.42 -7.24
N PHE A 213 4.19 3.55 -6.54
CA PHE A 213 4.10 3.60 -5.09
C PHE A 213 2.71 3.15 -4.61
N MET A 214 1.63 3.68 -5.19
CA MET A 214 0.26 3.31 -4.85
C MET A 214 -0.05 1.83 -5.12
N LEU A 215 0.52 1.26 -6.19
CA LEU A 215 0.43 -0.17 -6.47
C LEU A 215 1.11 -0.97 -5.36
N SER A 216 2.32 -0.58 -4.94
CA SER A 216 3.05 -1.25 -3.84
C SER A 216 2.29 -1.21 -2.52
N ILE A 217 1.65 -0.10 -2.17
CA ILE A 217 0.91 0.01 -0.90
C ILE A 217 -0.52 -0.56 -0.98
N SER A 218 -0.99 -0.92 -2.18
CA SER A 218 -2.35 -1.47 -2.36
C SER A 218 -2.49 -2.90 -1.84
N GLU A 219 -1.39 -3.65 -1.81
CA GLU A 219 -1.34 -4.99 -1.20
C GLU A 219 -1.71 -4.92 0.29
N GLU A 220 -1.19 -3.93 1.01
CA GLU A 220 -1.56 -3.67 2.41
C GLU A 220 -3.04 -3.32 2.58
N LEU A 221 -3.64 -2.57 1.65
CA LEU A 221 -5.07 -2.28 1.70
C LEU A 221 -5.91 -3.55 1.55
N ILE A 222 -5.48 -4.49 0.70
CA ILE A 222 -6.13 -5.79 0.55
C ILE A 222 -6.02 -6.59 1.86
N LEU A 223 -4.85 -6.59 2.51
CA LEU A 223 -4.65 -7.26 3.81
C LEU A 223 -5.53 -6.64 4.91
N ILE A 224 -5.61 -5.30 4.96
CA ILE A 224 -6.53 -4.55 5.85
C ILE A 224 -7.98 -4.95 5.59
N SER A 225 -8.39 -5.03 4.31
CA SER A 225 -9.74 -5.44 3.92
C SER A 225 -10.05 -6.89 4.32
N LYS A 226 -9.10 -7.81 4.10
CA LYS A 226 -9.18 -9.22 4.53
C LYS A 226 -9.30 -9.34 6.04
N MET A 227 -8.50 -8.60 6.81
CA MET A 227 -8.58 -8.55 8.27
C MET A 227 -9.90 -7.95 8.77
N CYS A 228 -10.38 -6.87 8.14
CA CYS A 228 -11.68 -6.26 8.46
C CYS A 228 -12.82 -7.26 8.22
N ARG A 229 -12.81 -7.94 7.06
CA ARG A 229 -13.78 -8.99 6.71
C ARG A 229 -13.71 -10.17 7.68
N LEU A 230 -12.51 -10.61 8.04
CA LEU A 230 -12.29 -11.67 9.02
C LEU A 230 -12.91 -11.28 10.36
N LEU A 231 -12.52 -10.13 10.92
CA LEU A 231 -13.06 -9.64 12.19
C LEU A 231 -14.57 -9.48 12.12
N TYR A 232 -15.14 -8.97 11.03
CA TYR A 232 -16.58 -8.79 10.88
C TYR A 232 -17.35 -10.13 10.85
N LYS A 233 -16.89 -11.09 10.03
CA LYS A 233 -17.58 -12.37 9.80
C LYS A 233 -17.38 -13.40 10.91
N LEU A 234 -16.34 -13.27 11.72
CA LEU A 234 -16.08 -14.19 12.82
C LEU A 234 -17.22 -14.17 13.87
N PRO A 235 -17.76 -15.33 14.29
CA PRO A 235 -18.82 -15.39 15.29
C PRO A 235 -18.31 -14.87 16.64
N SER A 236 -19.23 -14.31 17.44
CA SER A 236 -18.90 -13.72 18.75
C SER A 236 -18.86 -14.75 19.91
N SER A 237 -18.77 -16.04 19.57
CA SER A 237 -18.66 -17.17 20.50
C SER A 237 -17.24 -17.29 21.05
N ALA A 238 -17.09 -17.77 22.28
CA ALA A 238 -15.80 -17.93 22.94
C ALA A 238 -15.16 -19.31 22.63
N GLU A 239 -15.06 -19.67 21.36
CA GLU A 239 -14.55 -20.98 20.90
C GLU A 239 -13.05 -21.15 21.12
N SER A 240 -12.56 -22.40 21.07
CA SER A 240 -11.14 -22.73 21.23
C SER A 240 -10.45 -22.69 19.87
N TRP A 241 -9.36 -21.94 19.73
CA TRP A 241 -8.57 -21.89 18.48
C TRP A 241 -7.57 -23.05 18.34
N ILE A 242 -7.66 -24.01 19.26
CA ILE A 242 -6.82 -25.21 19.30
C ILE A 242 -7.75 -26.40 19.20
N GLU A 243 -7.50 -27.20 18.19
CA GLU A 243 -8.20 -28.45 17.92
C GLU A 243 -7.20 -29.60 18.04
N PHE A 244 -7.57 -30.61 18.82
CA PHE A 244 -6.78 -31.84 18.95
C PHE A 244 -7.36 -32.85 17.98
N LYS A 245 -6.57 -33.25 16.99
CA LYS A 245 -6.94 -34.38 16.13
C LYS A 245 -6.83 -35.68 16.93
N ASP A 246 -7.88 -36.50 16.86
CA ASP A 246 -7.82 -37.84 17.42
C ASP A 246 -6.70 -38.62 16.71
N PRO A 247 -5.70 -39.13 17.46
CA PRO A 247 -4.55 -39.80 16.86
C PRO A 247 -4.86 -41.17 16.25
N GLY A 248 -6.11 -41.63 16.31
CA GLY A 248 -6.48 -43.00 15.96
C GLY A 248 -5.77 -44.02 16.86
N ASP A 249 -5.64 -45.25 16.36
CA ASP A 249 -4.94 -46.35 17.05
C ASP A 249 -3.40 -46.25 16.96
N GLU A 250 -2.85 -45.22 16.30
CA GLU A 250 -1.41 -45.03 16.19
C GLU A 250 -0.82 -44.56 17.53
N GLN A 251 0.25 -45.22 17.98
CA GLN A 251 0.93 -44.86 19.22
C GLN A 251 1.55 -43.47 19.09
N VAL A 252 0.94 -42.50 19.77
CA VAL A 252 1.42 -41.12 19.87
C VAL A 252 2.74 -41.10 20.66
N GLY A 253 3.85 -41.15 19.95
CA GLY A 253 5.17 -40.87 20.50
C GLY A 253 5.40 -39.36 20.72
N ASP A 254 6.64 -38.90 20.60
CA ASP A 254 7.02 -37.48 20.75
C ASP A 254 6.37 -36.54 19.71
N ALA A 255 5.62 -37.07 18.74
CA ALA A 255 4.91 -36.35 17.68
C ALA A 255 3.57 -35.71 18.12
N TRP A 256 3.29 -35.58 19.43
CA TRP A 256 2.04 -34.98 19.93
C TRP A 256 1.76 -33.56 19.36
N LEU A 257 2.81 -32.82 18.99
CA LEU A 257 2.73 -31.49 18.37
C LEU A 257 2.17 -31.51 16.93
N GLU A 258 2.12 -32.67 16.26
CA GLU A 258 1.54 -32.83 14.93
C GLU A 258 0.02 -32.98 14.99
N TYR A 259 -0.51 -33.44 16.13
CA TYR A 259 -1.95 -33.58 16.36
C TYR A 259 -2.62 -32.30 16.86
N VAL A 260 -1.83 -31.26 17.17
CA VAL A 260 -2.35 -29.95 17.55
C VAL A 260 -2.51 -29.10 16.30
N GLU A 261 -3.76 -28.88 15.90
CA GLU A 261 -4.10 -27.97 14.82
C GLU A 261 -4.55 -26.62 15.37
N VAL A 262 -4.00 -25.56 14.79
CA VAL A 262 -4.40 -24.20 15.10
C VAL A 262 -5.40 -23.78 14.02
N SER A 263 -6.63 -23.47 14.42
CA SER A 263 -7.67 -23.01 13.50
C SER A 263 -8.28 -21.72 14.03
N VAL A 264 -8.53 -20.77 13.12
CA VAL A 264 -9.26 -19.55 13.47
C VAL A 264 -10.71 -19.95 13.75
N GLN A 265 -11.21 -19.70 14.96
CA GLN A 265 -12.58 -19.98 15.38
C GLN A 265 -13.25 -18.73 15.97
N GLY A 266 -14.48 -18.84 16.49
CA GLY A 266 -15.18 -17.75 17.16
C GLY A 266 -14.33 -17.00 18.18
N MET A 267 -14.54 -15.69 18.25
CA MET A 267 -13.84 -14.81 19.18
C MET A 267 -14.85 -14.05 20.06
N PRO A 268 -14.63 -13.95 21.37
CA PRO A 268 -15.51 -13.14 22.23
C PRO A 268 -15.62 -11.70 21.73
N PHE A 269 -16.83 -11.12 21.81
CA PHE A 269 -17.11 -9.77 21.33
C PHE A 269 -16.13 -8.70 21.85
N ARG A 270 -15.72 -8.78 23.12
CA ARG A 270 -14.75 -7.83 23.71
C ARG A 270 -13.41 -7.85 23.00
N TRP A 271 -12.90 -9.04 22.66
CA TRP A 271 -11.65 -9.20 21.93
C TRP A 271 -11.77 -8.72 20.49
N LYS A 272 -12.92 -8.94 19.86
CA LYS A 272 -13.23 -8.42 18.51
C LYS A 272 -13.21 -6.90 18.47
N VAL A 273 -13.80 -6.23 19.47
CA VAL A 273 -13.74 -4.75 19.60
C VAL A 273 -12.30 -4.27 19.81
N ILE A 274 -11.54 -4.90 20.71
CA ILE A 274 -10.14 -4.54 20.96
C ILE A 274 -9.30 -4.67 19.68
N ASN A 275 -9.41 -5.80 18.97
CA ASN A 275 -8.67 -6.02 17.73
C ASN A 275 -9.10 -5.05 16.62
N CYS A 276 -10.40 -4.74 16.52
CA CYS A 276 -10.91 -3.78 15.54
C CYS A 276 -10.37 -2.37 15.78
N VAL A 277 -10.42 -1.88 17.04
CA VAL A 277 -10.00 -0.51 17.36
C VAL A 277 -8.49 -0.37 17.42
N LEU A 278 -7.80 -1.27 18.13
CA LEU A 278 -6.37 -1.13 18.39
C LEU A 278 -5.50 -1.69 17.28
N ILE A 279 -5.86 -2.82 16.67
CA ILE A 279 -4.99 -3.47 15.66
C ILE A 279 -5.35 -2.95 14.28
N LEU A 280 -6.60 -3.17 13.85
CA LEU A 280 -7.07 -2.73 12.54
C LEU A 280 -7.08 -1.19 12.43
N GLY A 281 -7.55 -0.48 13.46
CA GLY A 281 -7.56 0.98 13.46
C GLY A 281 -6.16 1.60 13.29
N ILE A 282 -5.15 1.09 14.00
CA ILE A 282 -3.76 1.55 13.86
C ILE A 282 -3.22 1.20 12.46
N LYS A 283 -3.48 -0.02 11.95
CA LYS A 283 -3.03 -0.43 10.61
C LYS A 283 -3.62 0.49 9.52
N VAL A 284 -4.92 0.78 9.60
CA VAL A 284 -5.61 1.71 8.68
C VAL A 284 -5.05 3.12 8.78
N ALA A 285 -4.81 3.62 10.00
CA ALA A 285 -4.25 4.96 10.20
C ALA A 285 -2.85 5.09 9.61
N LEU A 286 -1.97 4.11 9.84
CA LEU A 286 -0.62 4.09 9.29
C LEU A 286 -0.64 3.98 7.76
N TRP A 287 -1.46 3.10 7.19
CA TRP A 287 -1.63 3.00 5.74
C TRP A 287 -2.09 4.31 5.12
N SER A 288 -3.12 4.95 5.71
CA SER A 288 -3.65 6.22 5.20
C SER A 288 -2.63 7.35 5.29
N LEU A 289 -1.84 7.40 6.37
CA LEU A 289 -0.77 8.37 6.54
C LEU A 289 0.35 8.15 5.52
N THR A 290 0.79 6.90 5.34
CA THR A 290 1.79 6.52 4.32
C THR A 290 1.33 6.90 2.92
N ALA A 291 0.09 6.61 2.54
CA ALA A 291 -0.45 6.96 1.23
C ALA A 291 -0.43 8.48 0.99
N ARG A 292 -0.92 9.26 1.96
CA ARG A 292 -0.97 10.72 1.87
C ARG A 292 0.43 11.34 1.84
N THR A 293 1.24 11.09 2.87
CA THR A 293 2.58 11.65 3.01
C THR A 293 3.50 11.19 1.88
N GLY A 294 3.38 9.94 1.44
CA GLY A 294 4.17 9.39 0.33
C GLY A 294 3.82 10.03 -1.01
N VAL A 295 2.54 10.23 -1.32
CA VAL A 295 2.13 10.94 -2.55
C VAL A 295 2.57 12.40 -2.50
N THR A 296 2.37 13.11 -1.39
CA THR A 296 2.86 14.49 -1.23
C THR A 296 4.38 14.57 -1.41
N PHE A 297 5.14 13.62 -0.84
CA PHE A 297 6.60 13.57 -1.00
C PHE A 297 7.02 13.44 -2.46
N LEU A 298 6.39 12.51 -3.18
CA LEU A 298 6.72 12.24 -4.58
C LEU A 298 6.29 13.39 -5.50
N MET A 299 5.20 14.08 -5.16
CA MET A 299 4.74 15.25 -5.90
C MET A 299 5.66 16.46 -5.70
N GLU A 300 6.29 16.60 -4.53
CA GLU A 300 7.29 17.64 -4.24
C GLU A 300 8.71 17.32 -4.73
N THR A 301 8.98 16.07 -5.09
CA THR A 301 10.29 15.66 -5.61
C THR A 301 10.48 16.15 -7.05
N GLN A 302 11.46 17.02 -7.29
CA GLN A 302 11.71 17.61 -8.62
C GLN A 302 12.46 16.69 -9.59
N ALA A 303 13.55 16.08 -9.11
CA ALA A 303 14.46 15.32 -9.96
C ALA A 303 13.92 13.92 -10.25
N ILE A 304 14.05 13.48 -11.50
CA ILE A 304 13.59 12.14 -11.93
C ILE A 304 14.22 11.02 -11.10
N SER A 305 15.54 11.07 -10.89
CA SER A 305 16.27 10.05 -10.13
C SER A 305 15.77 9.93 -8.71
N ASP A 306 15.51 11.07 -8.08
CA ASP A 306 15.12 11.14 -6.68
C ASP A 306 13.69 10.64 -6.53
N CYS A 307 12.79 10.98 -7.47
CA CYS A 307 11.41 10.49 -7.47
C CYS A 307 11.35 8.96 -7.54
N ILE A 308 12.19 8.34 -8.39
CA ILE A 308 12.29 6.88 -8.51
C ILE A 308 12.80 6.26 -7.20
N VAL A 309 13.91 6.77 -6.66
CA VAL A 309 14.51 6.22 -5.42
C VAL A 309 13.55 6.39 -4.23
N ASN A 310 12.93 7.57 -4.10
CA ASN A 310 11.97 7.88 -3.04
C ASN A 310 10.73 6.98 -3.12
N SER A 311 10.24 6.67 -4.33
CA SER A 311 9.08 5.78 -4.49
C SER A 311 9.33 4.37 -3.95
N VAL A 312 10.54 3.85 -4.12
CA VAL A 312 10.96 2.54 -3.60
C VAL A 312 11.24 2.61 -2.09
N ALA A 313 11.86 3.69 -1.62
CA ALA A 313 12.16 3.88 -0.20
C ALA A 313 10.89 3.98 0.66
N LEU A 314 9.81 4.58 0.16
CA LEU A 314 8.54 4.67 0.90
C LEU A 314 7.88 3.30 1.10
N ALA A 315 8.05 2.36 0.17
CA ALA A 315 7.52 1.00 0.31
C ALA A 315 8.15 0.24 1.50
N PHE A 316 9.43 0.52 1.81
CA PHE A 316 10.11 -0.07 2.97
C PHE A 316 9.43 0.26 4.30
N VAL A 317 8.79 1.43 4.43
CA VAL A 317 8.11 1.83 5.67
C VAL A 317 6.97 0.86 6.00
N LEU A 318 6.25 0.36 4.99
CA LEU A 318 5.13 -0.56 5.20
C LEU A 318 5.60 -1.96 5.59
N HIS A 319 6.64 -2.49 4.94
CA HIS A 319 7.18 -3.84 5.23
C HIS A 319 7.96 -3.94 6.55
N MET A 320 7.94 -2.89 7.37
CA MET A 320 8.64 -2.87 8.66
C MET A 320 8.09 -3.89 9.65
N ASP A 321 6.80 -4.18 9.58
CA ASP A 321 6.13 -5.16 10.44
C ASP A 321 6.56 -6.60 10.12
N GLU A 322 6.68 -6.96 8.84
CA GLU A 322 7.24 -8.23 8.37
C GLU A 322 8.70 -8.39 8.80
N LEU A 323 9.48 -7.31 8.68
CA LEU A 323 10.88 -7.29 9.13
C LEU A 323 10.98 -7.50 10.64
N ILE A 324 10.14 -6.85 11.44
CA ILE A 324 10.10 -7.02 12.90
C ILE A 324 9.65 -8.43 13.27
N LEU A 325 8.64 -8.99 12.59
CA LEU A 325 8.19 -10.35 12.82
C LEU A 325 9.32 -11.34 12.54
N SER A 326 9.92 -11.28 11.35
CA SER A 326 10.95 -12.24 10.91
C SER A 326 12.23 -12.17 11.76
N THR A 327 12.58 -11.00 12.30
CA THR A 327 13.84 -10.80 13.05
C THR A 327 13.70 -10.90 14.57
N LEU A 328 12.64 -10.33 15.15
CA LEU A 328 12.52 -10.17 16.61
C LEU A 328 11.58 -11.18 17.26
N THR A 329 10.76 -11.87 16.47
CA THR A 329 9.80 -12.85 17.00
C THR A 329 10.44 -14.24 17.11
N SER A 330 10.08 -14.98 18.17
CA SER A 330 10.58 -16.35 18.34
C SER A 330 10.06 -17.28 17.23
N HIS A 331 10.89 -18.24 16.81
CA HIS A 331 10.51 -19.27 15.82
C HIS A 331 9.22 -20.03 16.18
N ARG A 332 8.87 -20.10 17.47
CA ARG A 332 7.63 -20.76 17.93
C ARG A 332 6.37 -20.04 17.47
N VAL A 333 6.39 -18.71 17.44
CA VAL A 333 5.24 -17.91 17.00
C VAL A 333 5.10 -17.97 15.49
N THR A 334 6.20 -17.88 14.75
CA THR A 334 6.15 -18.03 13.28
C THR A 334 5.72 -19.43 12.86
N ALA A 335 6.15 -20.48 13.58
CA ALA A 335 5.66 -21.84 13.37
C ALA A 335 4.17 -22.02 13.74
N ALA A 336 3.67 -21.27 14.74
CA ALA A 336 2.24 -21.28 15.08
C ALA A 336 1.40 -20.55 14.02
N LEU A 337 1.91 -19.43 13.48
CA LEU A 337 1.28 -18.70 12.39
C LEU A 337 1.20 -19.53 11.11
N SER A 338 2.29 -20.19 10.72
CA SER A 338 2.31 -21.02 9.50
C SER A 338 1.42 -22.26 9.58
N LYS A 339 1.14 -22.76 10.80
CA LYS A 339 0.19 -23.84 11.05
C LYS A 339 -1.27 -23.38 11.20
N CYS A 340 -1.53 -22.07 11.21
CA CYS A 340 -2.86 -21.52 11.42
C CYS A 340 -3.73 -21.75 10.18
N LYS A 341 -4.78 -22.57 10.31
CA LYS A 341 -5.76 -22.80 9.26
C LYS A 341 -6.73 -21.64 9.12
N ALA A 342 -7.16 -21.41 7.88
CA ALA A 342 -8.20 -20.45 7.53
C ALA A 342 -9.49 -20.69 8.30
N TYR A 343 -10.22 -19.62 8.63
CA TYR A 343 -11.61 -19.76 9.04
C TYR A 343 -12.47 -20.05 7.80
N CYS A 344 -13.15 -21.20 7.81
CA CYS A 344 -14.11 -21.57 6.79
C CYS A 344 -15.48 -21.02 7.16
N ILE A 345 -16.04 -20.14 6.33
CA ILE A 345 -17.44 -19.73 6.49
C ILE A 345 -18.32 -20.94 6.13
N GLU A 346 -18.93 -21.57 7.14
CA GLU A 346 -19.97 -22.56 6.92
C GLU A 346 -21.16 -21.88 6.23
N SER A 347 -21.31 -22.10 4.92
CA SER A 347 -22.51 -21.68 4.21
C SER A 347 -23.59 -22.72 4.45
N GLU A 348 -24.65 -22.35 5.18
CA GLU A 348 -25.84 -23.21 5.40
C GLU A 348 -26.44 -23.75 4.08
N ASP A 349 -26.20 -23.08 2.95
CA ASP A 349 -26.69 -23.51 1.63
C ASP A 349 -25.56 -23.82 0.65
N ALA A 350 -24.73 -24.81 0.95
CA ALA A 350 -23.74 -25.34 0.01
C ALA A 350 -24.38 -25.92 -1.29
N SER A 351 -25.70 -26.08 -1.35
CA SER A 351 -26.44 -26.46 -2.54
C SER A 351 -26.93 -25.26 -3.36
N ASP A 352 -27.38 -24.18 -2.72
CA ASP A 352 -27.96 -23.00 -3.39
C ASP A 352 -26.92 -22.22 -4.22
N TRP A 353 -25.67 -22.15 -3.74
CA TRP A 353 -24.62 -21.47 -4.51
C TRP A 353 -24.23 -22.22 -5.78
N ARG A 354 -24.24 -23.57 -5.77
CA ARG A 354 -23.92 -24.34 -6.98
C ARG A 354 -24.93 -24.01 -8.09
N PHE A 355 -26.20 -23.92 -7.72
CA PHE A 355 -27.28 -23.59 -8.63
C PHE A 355 -27.19 -22.15 -9.16
N LYS A 356 -26.90 -21.17 -8.30
CA LYS A 356 -26.74 -19.76 -8.72
C LYS A 356 -25.59 -19.56 -9.70
N VAL A 357 -24.50 -20.29 -9.54
CA VAL A 357 -23.34 -20.08 -10.42
C VAL A 357 -23.51 -20.78 -11.77
N GLU A 358 -24.14 -21.95 -11.81
CA GLU A 358 -24.48 -22.60 -13.07
C GLU A 358 -25.38 -21.69 -13.93
N GLN A 359 -26.23 -20.87 -13.29
CA GLN A 359 -27.05 -19.86 -13.96
C GLN A 359 -26.29 -18.58 -14.39
N GLU A 360 -25.18 -18.22 -13.72
CA GLU A 360 -24.40 -17.02 -14.03
C GLU A 360 -23.38 -17.22 -15.17
N VAL A 361 -22.86 -18.45 -15.32
CA VAL A 361 -21.90 -18.79 -16.39
C VAL A 361 -22.53 -18.68 -17.78
N ASP A 362 -23.83 -18.96 -17.91
CA ASP A 362 -24.51 -19.03 -19.20
C ASP A 362 -24.93 -17.67 -19.78
N ASN A 363 -24.83 -16.55 -19.03
CA ASN A 363 -25.57 -15.33 -19.41
C ASN A 363 -24.79 -14.02 -19.49
N SER A 364 -23.44 -14.01 -19.51
CA SER A 364 -22.72 -12.74 -19.40
C SER A 364 -21.44 -12.62 -20.22
N TRP A 365 -21.59 -12.27 -21.51
CA TRP A 365 -20.50 -11.67 -22.31
C TRP A 365 -19.92 -10.41 -21.63
N VAL A 366 -20.73 -9.70 -20.84
CA VAL A 366 -20.33 -8.52 -20.04
C VAL A 366 -19.44 -8.90 -18.84
N GLY A 367 -19.65 -10.09 -18.26
CA GLY A 367 -18.86 -10.62 -17.14
C GLY A 367 -17.44 -11.04 -17.55
N ASN A 368 -17.25 -11.43 -18.82
CA ASN A 368 -15.94 -11.81 -19.35
C ASN A 368 -15.02 -10.60 -19.59
N ILE A 369 -15.57 -9.43 -19.97
CA ILE A 369 -14.76 -8.20 -20.09
C ILE A 369 -14.25 -7.75 -18.71
N GLY A 370 -15.08 -7.86 -17.67
CA GLY A 370 -14.68 -7.57 -16.29
C GLY A 370 -13.62 -8.53 -15.73
N MET A 371 -13.41 -9.70 -16.34
CA MET A 371 -12.39 -10.66 -15.94
C MET A 371 -11.01 -10.37 -16.56
N GLY A 372 -10.98 -9.64 -17.68
CA GLY A 372 -9.73 -9.30 -18.38
C GLY A 372 -8.93 -8.17 -17.74
N ILE A 373 -9.58 -7.32 -16.93
CA ILE A 373 -8.90 -6.21 -16.25
C ILE A 373 -8.76 -6.55 -14.75
N PRO A 374 -7.54 -6.59 -14.20
CA PRO A 374 -7.35 -6.81 -12.77
C PRO A 374 -8.00 -5.64 -12.00
N LEU A 375 -9.09 -5.92 -11.28
CA LEU A 375 -9.81 -4.93 -10.47
C LEU A 375 -8.87 -4.22 -9.48
N GLU A 376 -7.83 -4.91 -9.01
CA GLU A 376 -6.77 -4.37 -8.15
C GLU A 376 -6.03 -3.23 -8.84
N LEU A 377 -5.68 -3.38 -10.12
CA LEU A 377 -5.02 -2.32 -10.90
C LEU A 377 -5.92 -1.09 -11.05
N LEU A 378 -7.21 -1.29 -11.33
CA LEU A 378 -8.17 -0.20 -11.43
C LEU A 378 -8.37 0.49 -10.08
N ALA A 379 -8.44 -0.27 -8.99
CA ALA A 379 -8.54 0.27 -7.64
C ALA A 379 -7.30 1.10 -7.29
N SER A 380 -6.09 0.61 -7.59
CA SER A 380 -4.84 1.34 -7.35
C SER A 380 -4.73 2.60 -8.21
N LEU A 381 -5.18 2.56 -9.47
CA LEU A 381 -5.24 3.73 -10.34
C LEU A 381 -6.22 4.79 -9.81
N LEU A 382 -7.40 4.34 -9.36
CA LEU A 382 -8.41 5.21 -8.75
C LEU A 382 -7.87 5.85 -7.46
N LEU A 383 -7.29 5.06 -6.57
CA LEU A 383 -6.70 5.55 -5.32
C LEU A 383 -5.57 6.55 -5.60
N CYS A 384 -4.67 6.24 -6.55
CA CYS A 384 -3.62 7.17 -6.97
C CYS A 384 -4.19 8.50 -7.45
N SER A 385 -5.21 8.46 -8.31
CA SER A 385 -5.89 9.64 -8.81
C SER A 385 -6.56 10.45 -7.68
N VAL A 386 -7.15 9.77 -6.71
CA VAL A 386 -7.75 10.40 -5.52
C VAL A 386 -6.69 11.12 -4.69
N PHE A 387 -5.57 10.47 -4.35
CA PHE A 387 -4.52 11.09 -3.53
C PHE A 387 -3.76 12.21 -4.26
N ILE A 388 -3.50 12.07 -5.56
CA ILE A 388 -2.96 13.16 -6.39
C ILE A 388 -3.96 14.34 -6.42
N GLY A 389 -5.25 14.04 -6.61
CA GLY A 389 -6.30 15.06 -6.57
C GLY A 389 -6.39 15.77 -5.22
N MET A 390 -6.25 15.04 -4.12
CA MET A 390 -6.15 15.61 -2.77
C MET A 390 -4.93 16.53 -2.64
N TYR A 391 -3.77 16.14 -3.16
CA TYR A 391 -2.57 16.99 -3.17
C TYR A 391 -2.83 18.31 -3.92
N TYR A 392 -3.36 18.27 -5.15
CA TYR A 392 -3.66 19.50 -5.89
C TYR A 392 -4.72 20.36 -5.20
N TYR A 393 -5.73 19.73 -4.60
CA TYR A 393 -6.77 20.44 -3.84
C TYR A 393 -6.20 21.14 -2.61
N ASP A 394 -5.31 20.49 -1.87
CA ASP A 394 -4.74 21.01 -0.62
C ASP A 394 -3.68 22.09 -0.89
N HIS A 395 -2.85 21.94 -1.92
CA HIS A 395 -1.63 22.76 -2.10
C HIS A 395 -1.63 23.70 -3.30
N CYS A 396 -2.52 23.51 -4.29
CA CYS A 396 -2.42 24.20 -5.56
C CYS A 396 -3.67 25.05 -5.90
N ILE A 397 -3.50 25.99 -6.82
CA ILE A 397 -4.54 26.83 -7.42
C ILE A 397 -4.52 26.62 -8.94
N TRP A 398 -5.69 26.43 -9.54
CA TRP A 398 -5.83 26.32 -10.98
C TRP A 398 -5.70 27.68 -11.67
N SER A 399 -4.82 27.81 -12.66
CA SER A 399 -4.72 28.98 -13.54
C SER A 399 -5.42 28.73 -14.87
N TRP A 400 -6.37 29.59 -15.20
CA TRP A 400 -7.08 29.55 -16.48
C TRP A 400 -6.25 30.05 -17.66
N GLU A 401 -5.23 30.88 -17.40
CA GLU A 401 -4.42 31.51 -18.43
C GLU A 401 -3.46 30.51 -19.07
N GLY A 402 -2.83 29.66 -18.25
CA GLY A 402 -1.85 28.69 -18.74
C GLY A 402 -2.31 27.23 -18.74
N TRP A 403 -3.52 26.92 -18.27
CA TRP A 403 -4.00 25.53 -18.11
C TRP A 403 -3.10 24.66 -17.19
N TRP A 404 -2.61 25.24 -16.10
CA TRP A 404 -1.73 24.54 -15.14
C TRP A 404 -2.03 24.95 -13.70
N PHE A 405 -1.53 24.15 -12.75
CA PHE A 405 -1.66 24.38 -11.31
C PHE A 405 -0.41 25.04 -10.72
N TYR A 406 -0.58 26.15 -10.00
CA TYR A 406 0.50 26.82 -9.25
C TYR A 406 0.30 26.69 -7.74
N SER A 407 1.37 26.91 -6.97
CA SER A 407 1.35 26.81 -5.52
C SER A 407 0.43 27.85 -4.87
N LYS A 408 -0.32 27.46 -3.83
CA LYS A 408 -1.02 28.40 -2.95
C LYS A 408 -0.02 29.33 -2.24
N PRO A 409 -0.45 30.53 -1.80
CA PRO A 409 0.39 31.39 -0.96
C PRO A 409 0.89 30.63 0.27
N MET A 410 2.18 30.78 0.55
CA MET A 410 2.87 30.11 1.64
C MET A 410 2.99 31.06 2.82
N HIS A 411 2.75 30.54 4.03
CA HIS A 411 2.89 31.26 5.28
C HIS A 411 3.94 30.59 6.15
N LEU A 412 4.76 31.38 6.84
CA LEU A 412 5.77 30.83 7.74
C LEU A 412 5.09 30.13 8.92
N PRO A 413 5.39 28.85 9.23
CA PRO A 413 4.78 28.19 10.37
C PRO A 413 5.21 28.87 11.68
N LEU A 414 4.29 29.02 12.64
CA LEU A 414 4.58 29.67 13.92
C LEU A 414 5.48 28.82 14.84
N SER A 415 5.57 27.52 14.59
CA SER A 415 6.30 26.55 15.40
C SER A 415 7.08 25.58 14.50
N SER A 416 8.27 25.17 14.94
CA SER A 416 9.05 24.10 14.32
C SER A 416 8.62 22.69 14.74
N ASN A 417 7.74 22.62 15.75
CA ASN A 417 7.22 21.38 16.29
C ASN A 417 5.84 21.13 15.68
N GLU A 418 5.74 20.18 14.75
CA GLU A 418 4.48 19.66 14.25
C GLU A 418 3.91 18.69 15.30
N PRO A 419 2.75 18.99 15.92
CA PRO A 419 2.14 18.06 16.86
C PRO A 419 1.68 16.80 16.14
N LEU A 420 1.80 15.64 16.79
CA LEU A 420 1.36 14.34 16.28
C LEU A 420 -0.07 14.39 15.68
N ALA A 421 -0.99 15.09 16.35
CA ALA A 421 -2.36 15.22 15.88
C ALA A 421 -2.49 15.97 14.55
N SER A 422 -1.62 16.95 14.27
CA SER A 422 -1.58 17.64 12.98
C SER A 422 -1.12 16.72 11.87
N ALA A 423 -0.06 15.92 12.12
CA ALA A 423 0.43 14.96 11.14
C ALA A 423 -0.63 13.90 10.77
N PHE A 424 -1.34 13.35 11.76
CA PHE A 424 -2.38 12.34 11.51
C PHE A 424 -3.69 12.91 10.99
N PHE A 425 -4.05 14.12 11.41
CA PHE A 425 -5.35 14.74 11.15
C PHE A 425 -5.21 16.22 10.79
N PRO A 426 -4.57 16.55 9.66
CA PRO A 426 -4.24 17.93 9.30
C PRO A 426 -5.47 18.81 9.08
N TRP A 427 -6.62 18.22 8.74
CA TRP A 427 -7.87 18.96 8.60
C TRP A 427 -8.42 19.47 9.94
N PHE A 428 -8.28 18.67 11.00
CA PHE A 428 -8.79 19.00 12.33
C PHE A 428 -7.82 19.89 13.10
N PHE A 429 -6.52 19.70 12.84
CA PHE A 429 -5.45 20.40 13.53
C PHE A 429 -4.48 21.00 12.51
N PRO A 430 -4.92 21.98 11.70
CA PRO A 430 -4.04 22.63 10.74
C PRO A 430 -2.88 23.33 11.45
N LEU A 431 -1.72 23.37 10.79
CA LEU A 431 -0.57 24.13 11.27
C LEU A 431 -0.88 25.63 11.23
N GLU A 432 -0.63 26.32 12.35
CA GLU A 432 -0.80 27.77 12.41
C GLU A 432 0.34 28.46 11.65
N GLY A 433 -0.04 29.23 10.62
CA GLY A 433 0.87 30.08 9.85
C GLY A 433 0.89 31.51 10.36
N ALA A 434 1.97 32.22 10.09
CA ALA A 434 2.07 33.66 10.26
C ALA A 434 1.05 34.39 9.37
N ALA A 435 0.62 35.59 9.80
CA ALA A 435 -0.34 36.39 9.05
C ALA A 435 0.21 36.88 7.71
N ASP A 436 1.52 37.14 7.64
CA ASP A 436 2.19 37.60 6.44
C ASP A 436 2.50 36.42 5.51
N GLU A 437 2.32 36.64 4.21
CA GLU A 437 2.70 35.69 3.17
C GLU A 437 4.22 35.66 3.04
N LEU A 438 4.82 34.48 3.22
CA LEU A 438 6.23 34.24 2.96
C LEU A 438 6.52 34.28 1.46
N TRP A 439 5.62 33.70 0.67
CA TRP A 439 5.71 33.66 -0.78
C TRP A 439 4.30 33.62 -1.39
N SER A 440 4.14 34.33 -2.49
CA SER A 440 2.94 34.32 -3.33
C SER A 440 3.38 34.31 -4.80
N MET A 441 2.59 33.68 -5.67
CA MET A 441 2.85 33.73 -7.10
C MET A 441 2.90 35.20 -7.58
N PRO A 442 3.95 35.64 -8.30
CA PRO A 442 4.00 36.98 -8.85
C PRO A 442 2.77 37.23 -9.73
N SER A 443 1.99 38.27 -9.42
CA SER A 443 0.81 38.61 -10.22
C SER A 443 1.24 38.99 -11.63
N LEU A 444 0.79 38.24 -12.64
CA LEU A 444 1.03 38.52 -14.07
C LEU A 444 0.54 39.93 -14.49
N TRP A 445 -0.34 40.54 -13.68
CA TRP A 445 -1.11 41.75 -13.99
C TRP A 445 -0.47 43.09 -13.58
N HIS A 446 0.75 43.11 -13.05
CA HIS A 446 1.42 44.35 -12.60
C HIS A 446 2.73 44.68 -13.33
N ALA A 447 3.02 43.99 -14.44
CA ALA A 447 4.06 44.40 -15.37
C ALA A 447 3.47 45.34 -16.45
N GLU A 448 2.98 46.52 -16.03
CA GLU A 448 2.75 47.67 -16.93
C GLU A 448 3.77 48.77 -16.69
#